data_AF-A0A0N4YSQ0-F1
#
_entry.id   AF-A0A0N4YSQ0-F1
#
_cell.length_a   1.000
_cell.length_b   1.000
_cell.length_c   1.000
_cell.angle_alpha   90.00
_cell.angle_beta   90.00
_cell.angle_gamma   90.00
#
_symmetry.space_group_name_H-M   'P 1'
#
loop_
_entity.id
_entity.type
_entity.pdbx_description
1 polymer ?
#
loop_
_entity_poly.entity_id
_entity_poly.type
_entity_poly.pdbx_seq_one_letter_code
_entity_poly.pdbx_strand_id
1 'polypeptide(L)'
;MVEINSHSLFSKWFSESGKLVLRMFDQIDELAEDGRCMVFVLIDEVESLGMSRDASTSRGDPADSIRAVNALLTQIDRIRRRTNVIVLCTSNMEGCLDRALMDRADLVRHVGQPSANAVYSILSKCVEELIRVGPIMIFI
;
A
#
# COMPACT_ATOMS: atom_id res chain seq x y z
N MET A 1 9.61 0.72 8.96
CA MET A 1 8.48 0.43 8.05
C MET A 1 7.77 1.75 7.79
N VAL A 2 7.51 2.06 6.53
CA VAL A 2 6.77 3.25 6.10
C VAL A 2 5.46 2.77 5.51
N GLU A 3 4.34 3.31 5.97
CA GLU A 3 3.00 2.95 5.52
C GLU A 3 2.35 4.13 4.78
N ILE A 4 1.75 3.82 3.65
CA ILE A 4 1.17 4.77 2.72
C ILE A 4 -0.25 4.27 2.38
N ASN A 5 -1.27 4.95 2.86
CA ASN A 5 -2.65 4.69 2.43
C ASN A 5 -2.95 5.54 1.18
N SER A 6 -3.20 4.88 0.04
CA SER A 6 -3.40 5.54 -1.25
C SER A 6 -4.65 6.43 -1.25
N HIS A 7 -5.77 6.00 -0.65
CA HIS A 7 -7.02 6.77 -0.61
C HIS A 7 -6.85 8.09 0.15
N SER A 8 -6.13 8.05 1.26
CA SER A 8 -5.73 9.22 2.05
C SER A 8 -4.71 10.09 1.30
N LEU A 9 -3.84 9.48 0.49
CA LEU A 9 -2.93 10.21 -0.40
C LEU A 9 -3.70 11.03 -1.45
N PHE A 10 -4.69 10.47 -2.13
CA PHE A 10 -5.41 11.23 -3.16
C PHE A 10 -6.43 12.21 -2.58
N SER A 11 -7.04 11.94 -1.42
CA SER A 11 -7.98 12.90 -0.83
C SER A 11 -7.30 14.13 -0.20
N LYS A 12 -6.22 13.94 0.56
CA LYS A 12 -5.50 15.06 1.22
C LYS A 12 -4.56 15.81 0.28
N TRP A 13 -4.03 15.14 -0.75
CA TRP A 13 -2.85 15.65 -1.44
C TRP A 13 -3.05 16.03 -2.92
N PHE A 14 -4.29 16.00 -3.40
CA PHE A 14 -4.64 16.29 -4.80
C PHE A 14 -4.72 17.79 -5.12
N SER A 15 -4.86 18.67 -4.12
CA SER A 15 -5.02 20.11 -4.34
C SER A 15 -3.74 20.95 -4.16
N GLU A 16 -2.70 20.50 -3.44
CA GLU A 16 -1.52 21.35 -3.12
C GLU A 16 -0.13 20.66 -3.18
N SER A 17 0.00 19.37 -3.53
CA SER A 17 1.04 18.57 -2.84
C SER A 17 1.72 17.42 -3.58
N GLY A 18 1.99 17.57 -4.88
CA GLY A 18 3.03 16.76 -5.54
C GLY A 18 4.39 16.85 -4.82
N LYS A 19 4.69 18.00 -4.20
CA LYS A 19 5.90 18.21 -3.38
C LYS A 19 5.96 17.35 -2.11
N LEU A 20 4.82 17.03 -1.50
CA LEU A 20 4.81 16.23 -0.26
C LEU A 20 4.97 14.75 -0.55
N VAL A 21 4.40 14.26 -1.66
CA VAL A 21 4.72 12.93 -2.18
C VAL A 21 6.21 12.82 -2.43
N LEU A 22 6.81 13.79 -3.16
CA LEU A 22 8.26 13.81 -3.40
C LEU A 22 9.07 13.78 -2.10
N ARG A 23 8.77 14.66 -1.13
CA ARG A 23 9.46 14.67 0.17
C ARG A 23 9.36 13.35 0.92
N MET A 24 8.19 12.72 0.91
CA MET A 24 8.01 11.41 1.56
C MET A 24 8.90 10.35 0.90
N PHE A 25 8.96 10.31 -0.43
CA PHE A 25 9.84 9.38 -1.14
C PHE A 25 11.32 9.73 -0.99
N ASP A 26 11.68 11.00 -0.82
CA ASP A 26 13.05 11.42 -0.48
C ASP A 26 13.44 10.93 0.92
N GLN A 27 12.54 10.98 1.90
CA GLN A 27 12.78 10.41 3.23
C GLN A 27 12.95 8.88 3.17
N ILE A 28 12.15 8.19 2.37
CA ILE A 28 12.33 6.74 2.13
C ILE A 28 13.69 6.48 1.48
N ASP A 29 14.10 7.35 0.55
CA ASP A 29 15.38 7.29 -0.15
C ASP A 29 16.55 7.39 0.83
N GLU A 30 16.53 8.42 1.68
CA GLU A 30 17.52 8.68 2.74
C GLU A 30 17.59 7.51 3.73
N LEU A 31 16.46 6.98 4.18
CA LEU A 31 16.42 5.81 5.05
C LEU A 31 17.07 4.58 4.40
N ALA A 32 16.94 4.47 3.08
CA ALA A 32 17.51 3.37 2.33
C ALA A 32 18.97 3.60 1.92
N GLU A 33 19.58 4.76 2.19
CA GLU A 33 21.02 4.97 2.02
C GLU A 33 21.85 4.17 3.03
N ASP A 34 21.30 3.92 4.23
CA ASP A 34 21.93 2.97 5.16
C ASP A 34 21.73 1.53 4.63
N GLY A 35 22.73 1.04 3.91
CA GLY A 35 22.74 -0.31 3.35
C GLY A 35 22.68 -1.45 4.39
N ARG A 36 22.75 -1.14 5.70
CA ARG A 36 22.54 -2.13 6.78
C ARG A 36 21.07 -2.25 7.19
N CYS A 37 20.23 -1.31 6.79
CA CYS A 37 18.81 -1.28 7.11
C CYS A 37 17.99 -1.79 5.92
N MET A 38 17.02 -2.65 6.22
CA MET A 38 16.01 -3.08 5.25
C MET A 38 14.77 -2.19 5.40
N VAL A 39 14.38 -1.52 4.31
CA VAL A 39 13.25 -0.59 4.31
C VAL A 39 12.04 -1.28 3.70
N PHE A 40 10.97 -1.38 4.48
CA PHE A 40 9.67 -1.86 4.03
C PHE A 40 8.74 -0.68 3.80
N VAL A 41 8.23 -0.56 2.58
CA VAL A 41 7.23 0.44 2.16
C VAL A 41 5.93 -0.29 1.88
N LEU A 42 4.91 -0.07 2.69
CA LEU A 42 3.57 -0.61 2.48
C LEU A 42 2.71 0.45 1.79
N ILE A 43 2.12 0.11 0.64
CA ILE A 43 1.14 0.93 -0.07
C ILE A 43 -0.19 0.20 -0.03
N ASP A 44 -1.14 0.73 0.74
CA ASP A 44 -2.46 0.13 0.91
C ASP A 44 -3.49 0.73 -0.05
N GLU A 45 -4.49 -0.07 -0.37
CA GLU A 45 -5.63 0.25 -1.25
C GLU A 45 -5.21 0.73 -2.64
N VAL A 46 -4.21 0.10 -3.27
CA VAL A 46 -3.64 0.57 -4.54
C VAL A 46 -4.64 0.64 -5.70
N GLU A 47 -5.82 0.02 -5.61
CA GLU A 47 -6.94 0.18 -6.55
C GLU A 47 -7.38 1.65 -6.70
N SER A 48 -7.21 2.48 -5.67
CA SER A 48 -7.61 3.89 -5.72
C SER A 48 -6.80 4.68 -6.75
N LEU A 49 -5.60 4.20 -7.10
CA LEU A 49 -4.73 4.73 -8.15
C LEU A 49 -5.37 4.56 -9.53
N GLY A 50 -5.84 3.35 -9.81
CA GLY A 50 -6.48 3.01 -11.08
C GLY A 50 -7.79 3.77 -11.26
N MET A 51 -8.63 3.80 -10.22
CA MET A 51 -9.91 4.53 -10.24
C MET A 51 -9.73 6.03 -10.48
N SER A 52 -8.71 6.64 -9.87
CA SER A 52 -8.39 8.08 -10.07
C SER A 52 -7.98 8.38 -11.51
N ARG A 53 -7.31 7.44 -12.17
CA ARG A 53 -6.86 7.54 -13.57
C ARG A 53 -8.04 7.41 -14.56
N ASP A 54 -8.96 6.48 -14.30
CA ASP A 54 -10.14 6.27 -15.16
C ASP A 54 -11.19 7.39 -15.01
N ALA A 55 -11.44 7.86 -13.78
CA ALA A 55 -12.38 8.95 -13.49
C ALA A 55 -11.96 10.28 -14.11
N SER A 56 -10.65 10.51 -14.28
CA SER A 56 -10.12 11.75 -14.88
C SER A 56 -10.10 11.71 -16.41
N THR A 57 -10.00 10.53 -17.01
CA THR A 57 -10.12 10.34 -18.46
C THR A 57 -11.54 10.64 -18.97
N SER A 58 -12.55 10.49 -18.12
CA SER A 58 -13.97 10.63 -18.47
C SER A 58 -14.57 12.04 -18.25
N ARG A 59 -13.87 12.95 -17.53
CA ARG A 59 -14.40 14.27 -17.13
C ARG A 59 -13.80 15.50 -17.82
N GLY A 60 -12.93 15.33 -18.81
CA GLY A 60 -12.49 16.44 -19.68
C GLY A 60 -11.48 17.41 -19.06
N ASP A 61 -11.10 17.25 -17.79
CA ASP A 61 -9.99 17.96 -17.15
C ASP A 61 -8.95 16.94 -16.65
N PRO A 62 -8.08 16.42 -17.55
CA PRO A 62 -7.38 15.14 -17.34
C PRO A 62 -6.01 15.29 -16.68
N ALA A 63 -5.54 16.51 -16.42
CA ALA A 63 -4.11 16.75 -16.32
C ALA A 63 -3.53 16.42 -14.94
N ASP A 64 -4.14 16.88 -13.85
CA ASP A 64 -3.44 16.94 -12.57
C ASP A 64 -3.53 15.64 -11.76
N SER A 65 -4.66 14.93 -11.82
CA SER A 65 -4.81 13.57 -11.26
C SER A 65 -3.83 12.59 -11.89
N ILE A 66 -3.80 12.54 -13.22
CA ILE A 66 -2.98 11.61 -13.99
C ILE A 66 -1.50 11.94 -13.78
N ARG A 67 -1.13 13.23 -13.73
CA ARG A 67 0.23 13.66 -13.38
C ARG A 67 0.62 13.24 -11.97
N ALA A 68 -0.27 13.38 -10.98
CA ALA A 68 0.01 12.97 -9.61
C ALA A 68 0.21 11.44 -9.50
N VAL A 69 -0.64 10.65 -10.14
CA VAL A 69 -0.49 9.18 -10.21
C VAL A 69 0.82 8.79 -10.91
N ASN A 70 1.13 9.40 -12.06
CA ASN A 70 2.39 9.13 -12.77
C ASN A 70 3.62 9.54 -11.96
N ALA A 71 3.57 10.66 -11.23
CA ALA A 71 4.64 11.09 -10.34
C ALA A 71 4.87 10.07 -9.21
N LEU A 72 3.79 9.57 -8.60
CA LEU A 72 3.86 8.53 -7.59
C LEU A 72 4.47 7.23 -8.15
N LEU A 73 4.01 6.75 -9.31
CA LEU A 73 4.58 5.57 -9.97
C LEU A 73 6.07 5.73 -10.26
N THR A 74 6.49 6.94 -10.68
CA THR A 74 7.91 7.26 -10.92
C THR A 74 8.72 7.19 -9.63
N GLN A 75 8.17 7.62 -8.51
CA GLN A 75 8.86 7.52 -7.22
C GLN A 75 8.98 6.06 -6.73
N ILE A 76 7.94 5.25 -6.94
CA ILE A 76 7.99 3.80 -6.68
C ILE A 76 9.12 3.15 -7.51
N ASP A 77 9.22 3.48 -8.80
CA ASP A 77 10.28 2.99 -9.68
C ASP A 77 11.68 3.39 -9.22
N ARG A 78 11.82 4.58 -8.61
CA ARG A 78 13.09 5.06 -8.06
C ARG A 78 13.53 4.19 -6.89
N ILE A 79 12.68 4.01 -5.88
CA ILE A 79 13.03 3.29 -4.66
C ILE A 79 13.18 1.77 -4.88
N ARG A 80 12.45 1.20 -5.85
CA ARG A 80 12.53 -0.23 -6.20
C ARG A 80 13.90 -0.63 -6.75
N ARG A 81 14.71 0.30 -7.25
CA ARG A 81 16.08 0.03 -7.72
C ARG A 81 17.06 -0.25 -6.59
N ARG A 82 16.72 0.11 -5.35
CA ARG A 82 17.55 -0.20 -4.19
C ARG A 82 17.35 -1.64 -3.75
N THR A 83 18.47 -2.34 -3.54
CA THR A 83 18.46 -3.76 -3.13
C THR A 83 17.99 -3.99 -1.70
N ASN A 84 17.96 -2.94 -0.87
CA ASN A 84 17.53 -2.98 0.52
C ASN A 84 16.11 -2.40 0.74
N VAL A 85 15.32 -2.22 -0.32
CA VAL A 85 13.94 -1.75 -0.25
C VAL A 85 12.98 -2.84 -0.71
N ILE A 86 11.96 -3.12 0.10
CA ILE A 86 10.82 -3.97 -0.27
C ILE A 86 9.57 -3.09 -0.30
N VAL A 87 8.89 -3.08 -1.45
CA VAL A 87 7.58 -2.44 -1.60
C VAL A 87 6.51 -3.52 -1.55
N LEU A 88 5.57 -3.37 -0.62
CA LEU A 88 4.40 -4.21 -0.44
C LEU A 88 3.18 -3.41 -0.86
N CYS A 89 2.32 -4.00 -1.69
CA CYS A 89 1.09 -3.35 -2.13
C CYS A 89 -0.10 -4.24 -1.79
N THR A 90 -1.19 -3.65 -1.29
CA THR A 90 -2.44 -4.36 -0.98
C THR A 90 -3.61 -3.74 -1.76
N SER A 91 -4.52 -4.60 -2.22
CA SER A 91 -5.70 -4.22 -2.99
C SER A 91 -6.88 -5.08 -2.59
N ASN A 92 -8.05 -4.46 -2.38
CA ASN A 92 -9.29 -5.15 -2.06
C ASN A 92 -10.15 -5.42 -3.30
N MET A 93 -9.87 -4.73 -4.42
CA MET A 93 -10.60 -4.89 -5.67
C MET A 93 -9.84 -5.77 -6.65
N GLU A 94 -10.38 -6.96 -6.94
CA GLU A 94 -9.92 -7.77 -8.07
C GLU A 94 -10.31 -7.10 -9.39
N GLY A 95 -9.34 -6.88 -10.28
CA GLY A 95 -9.57 -6.36 -11.63
C GLY A 95 -9.56 -4.84 -11.78
N CYS A 96 -9.56 -4.07 -10.69
CA CYS A 96 -9.40 -2.60 -10.73
C CYS A 96 -7.96 -2.13 -10.53
N LEU A 97 -7.01 -3.06 -10.49
CA LEU A 97 -5.61 -2.74 -10.31
C LEU A 97 -5.03 -2.14 -11.60
N ASP A 98 -4.41 -0.97 -11.49
CA ASP A 98 -3.80 -0.29 -12.63
C ASP A 98 -2.72 -1.18 -13.28
N ARG A 99 -2.79 -1.31 -14.61
CA ARG A 99 -1.86 -2.16 -15.37
C ARG A 99 -0.40 -1.76 -15.15
N ALA A 100 -0.11 -0.47 -14.98
CA ALA A 100 1.25 0.01 -14.76
C ALA A 100 1.80 -0.44 -13.40
N LEU A 101 0.95 -0.63 -12.38
CA LEU A 101 1.36 -1.24 -11.10
C LEU A 101 1.59 -2.74 -11.23
N MET A 102 0.72 -3.44 -11.96
CA MET A 102 0.87 -4.88 -12.20
C MET A 102 2.16 -5.20 -12.97
N ASP A 103 2.47 -4.43 -14.01
CA ASP A 103 3.72 -4.57 -14.77
C ASP A 103 4.98 -4.31 -13.91
N ARG A 104 4.82 -3.60 -12.80
CA ARG A 104 5.88 -3.31 -11.80
C ARG A 104 5.87 -4.27 -10.61
N ALA A 105 5.03 -5.29 -10.59
CA ALA A 105 5.01 -6.26 -9.50
C ALA A 105 5.90 -7.47 -9.85
N ASP A 106 6.87 -7.78 -9.00
CA ASP A 106 7.64 -9.02 -9.14
C ASP A 106 6.81 -10.26 -8.79
N LEU A 107 5.88 -10.08 -7.86
CA LEU A 107 5.01 -11.12 -7.36
C LEU A 107 3.60 -10.54 -7.16
N VAL A 108 2.62 -11.14 -7.82
CA VAL A 108 1.21 -10.88 -7.57
C VAL A 108 0.61 -12.14 -6.97
N ARG A 109 0.04 -12.01 -5.78
CA ARG A 109 -0.65 -13.11 -5.09
C ARG A 109 -2.02 -12.68 -4.65
N HIS A 110 -3.02 -13.39 -5.16
CA HIS A 110 -4.36 -13.33 -4.62
C HIS A 110 -4.39 -14.13 -3.31
N VAL A 111 -4.90 -13.50 -2.25
CA VAL A 111 -5.11 -14.13 -0.94
C VAL A 111 -6.61 -14.30 -0.76
N GLY A 112 -7.09 -15.54 -0.93
CA GLY A 112 -8.48 -15.89 -0.73
C GLY A 112 -8.84 -16.02 0.74
N GLN A 113 -10.08 -16.43 0.99
CA GLN A 113 -10.55 -16.71 2.35
C GLN A 113 -9.70 -17.79 3.04
N PRO A 114 -9.49 -17.68 4.37
CA PRO A 114 -8.70 -18.67 5.10
C PRO A 114 -9.35 -20.05 5.02
N SER A 115 -8.52 -21.09 4.88
CA SER A 115 -8.98 -22.48 4.93
C SER A 115 -9.49 -22.86 6.33
N ALA A 116 -10.26 -23.94 6.44
CA ALA A 116 -10.72 -24.44 7.75
C ALA A 116 -9.58 -24.63 8.76
N ASN A 117 -8.41 -25.11 8.30
CA ASN A 117 -7.23 -25.25 9.15
C ASN A 117 -6.66 -23.89 9.60
N ALA A 118 -6.64 -22.91 8.70
CA ALA A 118 -6.20 -21.55 9.04
C ALA A 118 -7.17 -20.89 10.03
N VAL A 119 -8.48 -21.01 9.81
CA VAL A 119 -9.52 -20.53 10.74
C VAL A 119 -9.36 -21.16 12.12
N TYR A 120 -9.24 -22.49 12.19
CA TYR A 120 -9.01 -23.19 13.45
C TYR A 120 -7.73 -22.69 14.14
N SER A 121 -6.62 -22.54 13.41
CA SER A 121 -5.35 -22.06 13.97
C SER A 121 -5.44 -20.64 14.50
N ILE A 122 -6.12 -19.73 13.78
CA ILE A 122 -6.34 -18.35 14.21
C ILE A 122 -7.15 -18.36 15.51
N LEU A 123 -8.28 -19.08 15.54
CA LEU A 123 -9.16 -19.13 16.71
C LEU A 123 -8.47 -19.77 17.92
N SER A 124 -7.74 -20.88 17.74
CA SER A 124 -6.99 -21.54 18.82
C SER A 124 -5.98 -20.59 19.45
N LYS A 125 -5.18 -19.89 18.62
CA LYS A 125 -4.22 -18.89 19.09
C LYS A 125 -4.90 -17.74 19.81
N CYS A 126 -6.02 -17.24 19.31
CA CYS A 126 -6.79 -16.20 20.01
C CYS A 126 -7.25 -16.68 21.40
N VAL A 127 -7.74 -17.91 21.53
CA VAL A 127 -8.17 -18.47 22.82
C VAL A 127 -6.98 -18.67 23.78
N GLU A 128 -5.85 -19.20 23.28
CA GLU A 128 -4.62 -19.35 24.05
C GLU A 128 -4.13 -17.99 24.59
N GLU A 129 -4.18 -16.95 23.75
CA GLU A 129 -3.86 -15.58 24.17
C GLU A 129 -4.82 -15.06 25.23
N LEU A 130 -6.14 -15.28 25.09
CA LEU A 130 -7.11 -14.90 26.12
C LEU A 130 -6.83 -15.59 27.46
N ILE A 131 -6.46 -16.87 27.45
CA ILE A 131 -6.10 -17.61 28.66
C ILE A 131 -4.81 -17.03 29.27
N ARG A 132 -3.80 -16.71 28.44
CA ARG A 132 -2.51 -16.16 28.86
C ARG A 132 -2.66 -14.81 29.57
N VAL A 133 -3.53 -13.93 29.06
CA VAL A 133 -3.71 -12.57 29.60
C VAL A 133 -4.55 -12.57 30.90
N GLY A 134 -5.16 -13.70 31.26
CA GLY A 134 -5.98 -13.86 32.46
C GLY A 134 -7.46 -13.54 32.22
N PRO A 135 -8.34 -13.70 33.23
CA PRO A 135 -9.79 -13.58 33.05
C PRO A 135 -10.18 -12.18 32.56
N ILE A 136 -10.45 -12.06 31.26
CA ILE A 136 -11.14 -10.90 30.70
C ILE A 136 -12.61 -11.12 30.99
N MET A 137 -13.12 -10.38 31.98
CA MET A 137 -14.55 -10.28 32.23
C MET A 137 -15.18 -9.52 31.04
N ILE A 138 -15.65 -10.27 30.05
CA ILE A 138 -16.43 -9.73 28.93
C ILE A 138 -17.82 -9.40 29.49
N PHE A 139 -18.08 -8.11 29.73
CA PHE A 139 -19.44 -7.65 29.91
C PHE A 139 -20.10 -7.62 28.53
N ILE A 140 -21.17 -8.42 28.39
CA ILE A 140 -22.10 -8.39 27.25
C ILE A 140 -23.16 -7.34 27.54
#